data_AF-A0A248M3S1-F1
#
_entry.id   AF-A0A248M3S1-F1
#
_cell.length_a   1.000
_cell.length_b   1.000
_cell.length_c   1.000
_cell.angle_alpha   90.00
_cell.angle_beta   90.00
_cell.angle_gamma   90.00
#
_symmetry.space_group_name_H-M   'P 1'
#
loop_
_entity.id
_entity.type
_entity.pdbx_description
1 polymer ?
#
loop_
_entity_poly.entity_id
_entity_poly.type
_entity_poly.pdbx_seq_one_letter_code
_entity_poly.pdbx_strand_id
1 'polypeptide(L)'
;SWNEMLKRDHLNLLNCKKSLQYCPLGSAALSGHNYNINRNTIKKFLNFKNLTENSVDAVSDRDYIVMFAHFCNLIITHLSRISEDMIIWSNNNFDFLKLSDLISSGSSIMPQKKNPDLFELIRAKTGRIYGNSLSILTILKAQPLSYNKDNQEDKESLFDNIYTIKKTLNSFRKCLPILKFNKKNMYFSALKNYSTATDMADYLVKKGVLFREAHKIVGNCIQYCEKNNINLFNISLNELKRFSNLFEKNIFYDLS
;
A
#
# COMPACT_ATOMS: atom_id res chain seq x y z
N SER A 1 5.62 -6.63 4.79
CA SER A 1 4.22 -6.33 4.43
C SER A 1 4.12 -5.47 3.18
N TRP A 2 4.70 -4.25 3.15
CA TRP A 2 4.53 -3.30 2.05
C TRP A 2 4.95 -3.82 0.67
N ASN A 3 6.06 -4.56 0.59
CA ASN A 3 6.53 -5.16 -0.67
C ASN A 3 5.47 -6.06 -1.35
N GLU A 4 4.67 -6.78 -0.58
CA GLU A 4 3.64 -7.67 -1.13
C GLU A 4 2.46 -6.91 -1.74
N MET A 5 2.17 -5.70 -1.23
CA MET A 5 1.21 -4.79 -1.87
C MET A 5 1.73 -4.34 -3.23
N LEU A 6 2.98 -3.87 -3.28
CA LEU A 6 3.62 -3.36 -4.50
C LEU A 6 3.84 -4.43 -5.58
N LYS A 7 4.12 -5.69 -5.18
CA LYS A 7 4.19 -6.82 -6.12
C LYS A 7 2.85 -7.06 -6.83
N ARG A 8 1.72 -6.96 -6.10
CA ARG A 8 0.40 -7.06 -6.71
C ARG A 8 0.12 -5.90 -7.65
N ASP A 9 0.51 -4.68 -7.28
CA ASP A 9 0.38 -3.51 -8.17
C ASP A 9 1.19 -3.67 -9.46
N HIS A 10 2.41 -4.22 -9.36
CA HIS A 10 3.22 -4.54 -10.53
C HIS A 10 2.52 -5.56 -11.45
N LEU A 11 1.93 -6.62 -10.89
CA LEU A 11 1.14 -7.58 -11.65
C LEU A 11 -0.07 -6.92 -12.32
N ASN A 12 -0.77 -6.03 -11.62
CA ASN A 12 -1.89 -5.28 -12.16
C ASN A 12 -1.47 -4.41 -13.35
N LEU A 13 -0.33 -3.71 -13.24
CA LEU A 13 0.22 -2.93 -14.34
C LEU A 13 0.57 -3.80 -15.56
N LEU A 14 1.14 -4.99 -15.33
CA LEU A 14 1.42 -5.95 -16.40
C LEU A 14 0.13 -6.45 -17.05
N ASN A 15 -0.95 -6.62 -16.29
CA ASN A 15 -2.26 -6.97 -16.83
C ASN A 15 -2.87 -5.82 -17.64
N CYS A 16 -2.76 -4.56 -17.19
CA CYS A 16 -3.12 -3.39 -17.99
C CYS A 16 -2.34 -3.35 -19.32
N LYS A 17 -1.05 -3.71 -19.30
CA LYS A 17 -0.25 -3.76 -20.54
C LYS A 17 -0.80 -4.76 -21.56
N LYS A 18 -1.48 -5.85 -21.13
CA LYS A 18 -2.07 -6.85 -22.02
C LYS A 18 -3.28 -6.31 -22.79
N SER A 19 -4.12 -5.46 -22.19
CA SER A 19 -5.26 -4.86 -22.90
C SER A 19 -4.81 -3.88 -23.99
N LEU A 20 -3.65 -3.24 -23.83
CA LEU A 20 -3.05 -2.35 -24.83
C LEU A 20 -2.45 -3.08 -26.05
N GLN A 21 -2.61 -4.40 -26.18
CA GLN A 21 -1.98 -5.19 -27.25
C GLN A 21 -2.85 -5.37 -28.51
N TYR A 22 -4.00 -4.71 -28.59
CA TYR A 22 -4.93 -4.76 -29.71
C TYR A 22 -4.85 -3.50 -30.57
N CYS A 23 -4.67 -3.67 -31.88
CA CYS A 23 -4.55 -2.56 -32.83
C CYS A 23 -5.94 -2.11 -33.33
N PRO A 24 -6.39 -0.88 -33.03
CA PRO A 24 -7.67 -0.36 -33.55
C PRO A 24 -7.53 0.24 -34.95
N LEU A 25 -6.30 0.45 -35.43
CA LEU A 25 -6.09 1.11 -36.72
C LEU A 25 -6.66 0.26 -37.86
N GLY A 26 -7.47 0.91 -38.69
CA GLY A 26 -8.24 0.30 -39.77
C GLY A 26 -9.74 0.22 -39.51
N SER A 27 -10.21 0.52 -38.29
CA SER A 27 -11.64 0.60 -37.97
C SER A 27 -12.36 1.84 -38.51
N ALA A 28 -11.61 2.82 -39.03
CA ALA A 28 -12.11 4.09 -39.56
C ALA A 28 -13.06 4.80 -38.58
N ALA A 29 -14.19 5.33 -39.05
CA ALA A 29 -15.16 6.02 -38.21
C ALA A 29 -16.00 5.07 -37.33
N LEU A 30 -16.42 3.92 -37.87
CA LEU A 30 -17.16 2.86 -37.14
C LEU A 30 -17.32 1.56 -37.94
N SER A 31 -17.29 1.62 -39.29
CA SER A 31 -17.60 0.49 -40.18
C SER A 31 -16.39 -0.08 -40.92
N GLY A 32 -15.17 0.23 -40.47
CA GLY A 32 -13.95 -0.12 -41.19
C GLY A 32 -13.66 0.79 -42.39
N HIS A 33 -12.53 0.58 -43.04
CA HIS A 33 -12.15 1.31 -44.26
C HIS A 33 -12.64 0.63 -45.53
N ASN A 34 -12.93 1.40 -46.58
CA ASN A 34 -13.33 0.88 -47.90
C ASN A 34 -12.14 0.42 -48.77
N TYR A 35 -10.93 0.49 -48.25
CA TYR A 35 -9.71 0.10 -48.97
C TYR A 35 -9.33 -1.35 -48.68
N ASN A 36 -8.59 -2.02 -49.57
CA ASN A 36 -8.00 -3.34 -49.29
C ASN A 36 -6.73 -3.23 -48.43
N ILE A 37 -6.79 -2.49 -47.32
CA ILE A 37 -5.68 -2.36 -46.38
C ILE A 37 -5.57 -3.66 -45.57
N ASN A 38 -4.38 -4.26 -45.58
CA ASN A 38 -4.10 -5.42 -44.76
C ASN A 38 -3.76 -5.00 -43.32
N ARG A 39 -4.75 -5.07 -42.43
CA ARG A 39 -4.58 -4.74 -40.99
C ARG A 39 -3.49 -5.58 -40.30
N ASN A 40 -3.21 -6.82 -40.75
CA ASN A 40 -2.10 -7.60 -40.18
C ASN A 40 -0.74 -6.95 -40.46
N THR A 41 -0.58 -6.28 -41.62
CA THR A 41 0.64 -5.53 -41.95
C THR A 41 0.79 -4.34 -41.01
N ILE A 42 -0.29 -3.58 -40.78
CA ILE A 42 -0.31 -2.45 -39.84
C ILE A 42 0.01 -2.90 -38.41
N LYS A 43 -0.65 -3.98 -37.95
CA LYS A 43 -0.41 -4.57 -36.62
C LYS A 43 1.06 -4.86 -36.39
N LYS A 44 1.71 -5.53 -37.36
CA LYS A 44 3.13 -5.87 -37.32
C LYS A 44 4.00 -4.62 -37.32
N PHE A 45 3.68 -3.63 -38.17
CA PHE A 45 4.41 -2.37 -38.26
C PHE A 45 4.35 -1.55 -36.96
N LEU A 46 3.19 -1.51 -36.30
CA LEU A 46 2.96 -0.78 -35.06
C LEU A 46 3.26 -1.60 -33.79
N ASN A 47 3.79 -2.82 -33.93
CA ASN A 47 4.14 -3.74 -32.83
C ASN A 47 2.97 -4.10 -31.89
N PHE A 48 1.74 -4.15 -32.40
CA PHE A 48 0.62 -4.75 -31.68
C PHE A 48 0.66 -6.28 -31.81
N LYS A 49 0.09 -7.01 -30.85
CA LYS A 49 0.00 -8.47 -30.92
C LYS A 49 -1.23 -8.93 -31.67
N ASN A 50 -2.35 -8.24 -31.45
CA ASN A 50 -3.67 -8.61 -31.96
C ASN A 50 -4.32 -7.45 -32.74
N LEU A 51 -5.36 -7.78 -33.50
CA LEU A 51 -6.27 -6.79 -34.10
C LEU A 51 -7.52 -6.71 -33.23
N THR A 52 -8.14 -5.53 -33.17
CA THR A 52 -9.54 -5.47 -32.73
C THR A 52 -10.43 -6.15 -33.77
N GLU A 53 -11.41 -6.92 -33.32
CA GLU A 53 -12.27 -7.74 -34.18
C GLU A 53 -13.52 -6.98 -34.67
N ASN A 54 -13.96 -5.98 -33.91
CA ASN A 54 -15.13 -5.18 -34.24
C ASN A 54 -14.76 -3.69 -34.37
N SER A 55 -15.15 -3.06 -35.49
CA SER A 55 -14.79 -1.68 -35.79
C SER A 55 -15.56 -0.66 -34.95
N VAL A 56 -16.82 -0.95 -34.60
CA VAL A 56 -17.67 -0.12 -33.75
C VAL A 56 -17.09 -0.08 -32.34
N ASP A 57 -16.74 -1.25 -31.81
CA ASP A 57 -16.06 -1.40 -30.51
C ASP A 57 -14.71 -0.66 -30.50
N ALA A 58 -13.86 -0.89 -31.50
CA ALA A 58 -12.51 -0.32 -31.55
C ALA A 58 -12.45 1.22 -31.50
N VAL A 59 -13.49 1.91 -31.97
CA VAL A 59 -13.54 3.38 -31.94
C VAL A 59 -14.20 3.92 -30.66
N SER A 60 -15.06 3.12 -30.01
CA SER A 60 -15.73 3.45 -28.75
C SER A 60 -14.94 3.04 -27.50
N ASP A 61 -14.12 1.99 -27.58
CA ASP A 61 -13.44 1.36 -26.44
C ASP A 61 -12.52 2.35 -25.70
N ARG A 62 -12.70 2.44 -24.38
CA ARG A 62 -11.83 3.17 -23.43
C ARG A 62 -11.53 2.34 -22.17
N ASP A 63 -11.82 1.05 -22.19
CA ASP A 63 -11.65 0.17 -21.02
C ASP A 63 -10.19 0.10 -20.58
N TYR A 64 -9.25 0.20 -21.52
CA TYR A 64 -7.82 0.26 -21.18
C TYR A 64 -7.46 1.48 -20.29
N ILE A 65 -8.19 2.60 -20.42
CA ILE A 65 -8.03 3.79 -19.55
C ILE A 65 -8.60 3.48 -18.17
N VAL A 66 -9.78 2.87 -18.09
CA VAL A 66 -10.41 2.46 -16.83
C VAL A 66 -9.53 1.45 -16.07
N MET A 67 -8.99 0.45 -16.77
CA MET A 67 -8.06 -0.52 -16.19
C MET A 67 -6.80 0.16 -15.65
N PHE A 68 -6.23 1.12 -16.38
CA PHE A 68 -5.07 1.86 -15.91
C PHE A 68 -5.40 2.77 -14.71
N ALA A 69 -6.57 3.42 -14.72
CA ALA A 69 -7.06 4.20 -13.59
C ALA A 69 -7.25 3.33 -12.34
N HIS A 70 -7.79 2.11 -12.50
CA HIS A 70 -7.89 1.14 -11.43
C HIS A 70 -6.51 0.75 -10.85
N PHE A 71 -5.53 0.48 -11.71
CA PHE A 71 -4.15 0.29 -11.26
C PHE A 71 -3.64 1.51 -10.45
N CYS A 72 -3.87 2.72 -10.96
CA CYS A 72 -3.48 3.96 -10.29
C CYS A 72 -4.11 4.10 -8.90
N ASN A 73 -5.40 3.75 -8.77
CA ASN A 73 -6.13 3.77 -7.50
C ASN A 73 -5.49 2.82 -6.48
N LEU A 74 -5.14 1.60 -6.88
CA LEU A 74 -4.53 0.62 -5.97
C LEU A 74 -3.12 1.04 -5.54
N ILE A 75 -2.25 1.41 -6.48
CA ILE A 75 -0.89 1.80 -6.13
C ILE A 75 -0.86 3.04 -5.23
N ILE A 76 -1.69 4.06 -5.49
CA ILE A 76 -1.72 5.25 -4.64
C ILE A 76 -2.29 4.95 -3.25
N THR A 77 -3.25 4.01 -3.14
CA THR A 77 -3.77 3.52 -1.85
C THR A 77 -2.68 2.81 -1.05
N HIS A 78 -1.92 1.93 -1.68
CA HIS A 78 -0.85 1.23 -0.97
C HIS A 78 0.24 2.20 -0.53
N LEU A 79 0.62 3.15 -1.40
CA LEU A 79 1.58 4.19 -1.04
C LEU A 79 1.05 5.12 0.06
N SER A 80 -0.25 5.44 0.09
CA SER A 80 -0.82 6.28 1.14
C SER A 80 -0.81 5.59 2.52
N ARG A 81 -1.04 4.28 2.56
CA ARG A 81 -0.88 3.48 3.79
C ARG A 81 0.56 3.47 4.29
N ILE A 82 1.52 3.27 3.39
CA ILE A 82 2.95 3.33 3.74
C ILE A 82 3.32 4.73 4.24
N SER A 83 2.83 5.76 3.57
CA SER A 83 3.01 7.15 3.99
C SER A 83 2.45 7.42 5.38
N GLU A 84 1.27 6.89 5.72
CA GLU A 84 0.68 7.06 7.05
C GLU A 84 1.55 6.41 8.15
N ASP A 85 2.04 5.19 7.91
CA ASP A 85 2.98 4.54 8.82
C ASP A 85 4.24 5.42 9.03
N MET A 86 4.82 5.96 7.95
CA MET A 86 6.00 6.83 8.03
C MET A 86 5.73 8.13 8.78
N ILE A 87 4.56 8.75 8.56
CA ILE A 87 4.14 9.97 9.25
C ILE A 87 4.04 9.68 10.76
N ILE A 88 3.34 8.62 11.15
CA ILE A 88 3.19 8.21 12.55
C ILE A 88 4.55 7.89 13.17
N TRP A 89 5.40 7.12 12.48
CA TRP A 89 6.72 6.73 12.97
C TRP A 89 7.70 7.89 13.11
N SER A 90 7.52 8.95 12.32
CA SER A 90 8.33 10.18 12.41
C SER A 90 7.88 11.15 13.49
N ASN A 91 6.70 10.94 14.08
CA ASN A 91 6.20 11.76 15.18
C ASN A 91 7.10 11.60 16.42
N ASN A 92 7.42 12.71 17.10
CA ASN A 92 8.25 12.73 18.30
C ASN A 92 7.78 11.79 19.42
N ASN A 93 6.48 11.51 19.53
CA ASN A 93 5.95 10.58 20.54
C ASN A 93 6.34 9.12 20.27
N PHE A 94 6.61 8.77 19.01
CA PHE A 94 7.09 7.45 18.62
C PHE A 94 8.61 7.47 18.40
N ASP A 95 9.12 8.43 17.63
CA ASP A 95 10.53 8.57 17.23
C ASP A 95 11.12 7.24 16.75
N PHE A 96 10.40 6.56 15.85
CA PHE A 96 10.87 5.33 15.20
C PHE A 96 11.63 5.62 13.91
N LEU A 97 11.29 6.73 13.24
CA LEU A 97 11.88 7.15 11.99
C LEU A 97 12.43 8.58 12.09
N LYS A 98 13.71 8.75 11.75
CA LYS A 98 14.33 10.07 11.64
C LYS A 98 14.30 10.54 10.19
N LEU A 99 13.63 11.66 9.95
CA LEU A 99 13.55 12.29 8.63
C LEU A 99 14.88 12.97 8.27
N SER A 100 15.31 12.77 7.02
CA SER A 100 16.44 13.49 6.42
C SER A 100 15.97 14.83 5.87
N ASP A 101 16.81 15.86 5.96
CA ASP A 101 16.52 17.20 5.40
C ASP A 101 16.28 17.18 3.89
N LEU A 102 16.73 16.13 3.19
CA LEU A 102 16.48 15.94 1.75
C LEU A 102 15.01 15.63 1.41
N ILE A 103 14.21 15.20 2.39
CA ILE A 103 12.82 14.73 2.20
C ILE A 103 11.82 15.40 3.15
N SER A 104 12.29 16.33 3.98
CA SER A 104 11.48 17.09 4.93
C SER A 104 11.77 18.58 4.78
N SER A 105 10.73 19.41 4.82
CA SER A 105 10.91 20.83 5.12
C SER A 105 11.12 21.03 6.62
N GLY A 106 11.95 22.03 6.94
CA GLY A 106 12.01 22.60 8.29
C GLY A 106 10.91 23.66 8.48
N SER A 107 10.53 23.91 9.73
CA SER A 107 9.71 25.09 10.05
C SER A 107 10.59 26.34 10.12
N SER A 108 10.11 27.46 9.56
CA SER A 108 10.77 28.76 9.69
C SER A 108 10.86 29.28 11.13
N ILE A 109 10.02 28.76 12.04
CA ILE A 109 9.97 29.15 13.46
C ILE A 109 10.62 28.09 14.35
N MET A 110 10.50 26.81 14.01
CA MET A 110 10.98 25.69 14.82
C MET A 110 12.07 24.89 14.08
N PRO A 111 13.36 25.22 14.29
CA PRO A 111 14.48 24.61 13.56
C PRO A 111 14.63 23.09 13.77
N GLN A 112 14.11 22.57 14.89
CA GLN A 112 14.09 21.13 15.20
C GLN A 112 12.93 20.37 14.54
N LYS A 113 11.89 21.07 14.06
CA LYS A 113 10.69 20.43 13.50
C LYS A 113 10.93 20.08 12.04
N LYS A 114 10.99 18.79 11.73
CA LYS A 114 11.02 18.24 10.37
C LYS A 114 9.66 17.65 10.01
N ASN A 115 9.08 18.11 8.90
CA ASN A 115 7.77 17.64 8.46
C ASN A 115 7.90 16.50 7.43
N PRO A 116 7.09 15.43 7.52
CA PRO A 116 7.09 14.33 6.55
C PRO A 116 6.38 14.70 5.23
N ASP A 117 6.68 15.85 4.64
CA ASP A 117 5.90 16.46 3.54
C ASP A 117 5.72 15.53 2.34
N LEU A 118 6.75 14.77 1.97
CA LEU A 118 6.66 13.81 0.89
C LEU A 118 5.54 12.79 1.13
N PHE A 119 5.47 12.24 2.35
CA PHE A 119 4.48 11.23 2.72
C PHE A 119 3.08 11.84 2.81
N GLU A 120 2.96 13.05 3.34
CA GLU A 120 1.71 13.81 3.39
C GLU A 120 1.16 14.09 1.98
N LEU A 121 2.02 14.55 1.07
CA LEU A 121 1.65 14.81 -0.33
C LEU A 121 1.23 13.54 -1.07
N ILE A 122 1.91 12.41 -0.83
CA ILE A 122 1.51 11.13 -1.41
C ILE A 122 0.11 10.74 -0.93
N ARG A 123 -0.15 10.87 0.37
CA ARG A 123 -1.47 10.57 0.94
C ARG A 123 -2.55 11.48 0.38
N ALA A 124 -2.32 12.79 0.30
CA ALA A 124 -3.25 13.76 -0.29
C ALA A 124 -3.54 13.49 -1.78
N LYS A 125 -2.53 13.07 -2.55
CA LYS A 125 -2.68 12.75 -3.99
C LYS A 125 -3.62 11.58 -4.27
N THR A 126 -3.94 10.75 -3.28
CA THR A 126 -5.00 9.72 -3.38
C THR A 126 -6.31 10.34 -3.85
N GLY A 127 -6.72 11.49 -3.28
CA GLY A 127 -7.98 12.14 -3.64
C GLY A 127 -8.02 12.59 -5.10
N ARG A 128 -6.90 13.09 -5.64
CA ARG A 128 -6.78 13.49 -7.05
C ARG A 128 -6.94 12.29 -7.99
N ILE A 129 -6.23 11.19 -7.72
CA ILE A 129 -6.29 9.97 -8.53
C ILE A 129 -7.70 9.35 -8.50
N TYR A 130 -8.36 9.37 -7.33
CA TYR A 130 -9.73 8.88 -7.20
C TYR A 130 -10.73 9.75 -7.95
N GLY A 131 -10.58 11.09 -7.88
CA GLY A 131 -11.38 12.03 -8.65
C GLY A 131 -11.28 11.80 -10.16
N ASN A 132 -10.05 11.59 -10.67
CA ASN A 132 -9.82 11.26 -12.07
C ASN A 132 -10.55 9.97 -12.48
N SER A 133 -10.54 8.95 -11.62
CA SER A 133 -11.24 7.69 -11.89
C SER A 133 -12.76 7.86 -11.93
N LEU A 134 -13.32 8.64 -11.00
CA LEU A 134 -14.75 8.94 -10.99
C LEU A 134 -15.17 9.73 -12.24
N SER A 135 -14.35 10.70 -12.65
CA SER A 135 -14.53 11.45 -13.89
C SER A 135 -14.55 10.52 -15.11
N ILE A 136 -13.52 9.68 -15.28
CA ILE A 136 -13.44 8.72 -16.41
C ILE A 136 -14.67 7.82 -16.46
N LEU A 137 -15.05 7.20 -15.34
CA LEU A 137 -16.21 6.31 -15.28
C LEU A 137 -17.52 7.03 -15.62
N THR A 138 -17.65 8.29 -15.21
CA THR A 138 -18.85 9.09 -15.43
C THR A 138 -18.94 9.55 -16.89
N ILE A 139 -17.82 9.92 -17.52
CA ILE A 139 -17.73 10.23 -18.95
C ILE A 139 -18.21 9.05 -19.79
N LEU A 140 -17.79 7.82 -19.45
CA LEU A 140 -18.11 6.62 -20.24
C LEU A 140 -19.53 6.09 -19.99
N LYS A 141 -20.13 6.40 -18.85
CA LYS A 141 -21.42 5.86 -18.44
C LYS A 141 -22.53 6.26 -19.42
N ALA A 142 -23.21 5.25 -19.97
CA ALA A 142 -24.37 5.39 -20.85
C ALA A 142 -24.11 6.14 -22.17
N GLN A 143 -22.86 6.16 -22.65
CA GLN A 143 -22.59 6.61 -24.01
C GLN A 143 -23.22 5.64 -25.03
N PRO A 144 -23.98 6.13 -26.03
CA PRO A 144 -24.41 5.31 -27.14
C PRO A 144 -23.21 4.96 -28.03
N LEU A 145 -23.25 3.81 -28.71
CA LEU A 145 -22.21 3.49 -29.68
C LEU A 145 -22.33 4.40 -30.92
N SER A 146 -21.22 4.77 -31.58
CA SER A 146 -19.84 4.34 -31.34
C SER A 146 -18.97 5.45 -30.72
N TYR A 147 -18.30 6.28 -31.52
CA TYR A 147 -17.54 7.43 -31.04
C TYR A 147 -18.46 8.61 -30.71
N ASN A 148 -18.28 9.16 -29.51
CA ASN A 148 -18.87 10.44 -29.08
C ASN A 148 -17.75 11.43 -28.71
N LYS A 149 -18.05 12.72 -28.83
CA LYS A 149 -17.08 13.79 -28.56
C LYS A 149 -16.65 13.85 -27.10
N ASP A 150 -17.50 13.34 -26.20
CA ASP A 150 -17.26 13.11 -24.77
C ASP A 150 -15.93 12.38 -24.52
N ASN A 151 -15.55 11.45 -25.41
CA ASN A 151 -14.28 10.71 -25.33
C ASN A 151 -13.02 11.58 -25.60
N GLN A 152 -13.18 12.88 -25.80
CA GLN A 152 -12.05 13.82 -25.76
C GLN A 152 -11.58 14.08 -24.31
N GLU A 153 -12.50 14.00 -23.34
CA GLU A 153 -12.23 14.28 -21.91
C GLU A 153 -11.45 13.16 -21.21
N ASP A 154 -11.26 12.01 -21.86
CA ASP A 154 -10.53 10.87 -21.31
C ASP A 154 -9.02 11.15 -21.06
N LYS A 155 -8.43 12.12 -21.76
CA LYS A 155 -6.97 12.34 -21.80
C LYS A 155 -6.45 13.10 -20.60
N GLU A 156 -7.20 14.09 -20.12
CA GLU A 156 -6.75 14.93 -19.02
C GLU A 156 -6.56 14.11 -17.75
N SER A 157 -7.60 13.36 -17.37
CA SER A 157 -7.58 12.43 -16.23
C SER A 157 -6.53 11.32 -16.41
N LEU A 158 -6.37 10.78 -17.62
CA LEU A 158 -5.33 9.77 -17.91
C LEU A 158 -3.92 10.33 -17.73
N PHE A 159 -3.61 11.46 -18.36
CA PHE A 159 -2.28 12.06 -18.30
C PHE A 159 -1.92 12.53 -16.90
N ASP A 160 -2.90 13.08 -16.18
CA ASP A 160 -2.70 13.44 -14.79
C ASP A 160 -2.39 12.23 -13.90
N ASN A 161 -3.10 11.11 -14.10
CA ASN A 161 -2.81 9.85 -13.43
C ASN A 161 -1.37 9.38 -13.72
N ILE A 162 -0.97 9.32 -14.99
CA ILE A 162 0.39 8.92 -15.39
C ILE A 162 1.44 9.82 -14.72
N TYR A 163 1.27 11.14 -14.81
CA TYR A 163 2.21 12.10 -14.28
C TYR A 163 2.34 11.99 -12.76
N THR A 164 1.20 11.95 -12.07
CA THR A 164 1.13 11.89 -10.62
C THR A 164 1.75 10.59 -10.10
N ILE A 165 1.36 9.43 -10.64
CA ILE A 165 1.90 8.14 -10.22
C ILE A 165 3.41 8.04 -10.49
N LYS A 166 3.87 8.44 -11.70
CA LYS A 166 5.29 8.39 -12.05
C LYS A 166 6.14 9.28 -11.14
N LYS A 167 5.68 10.51 -10.85
CA LYS A 167 6.37 11.41 -9.92
C LYS A 167 6.39 10.85 -8.51
N THR A 168 5.25 10.39 -8.01
CA THR A 168 5.13 9.79 -6.68
C THR A 168 6.07 8.60 -6.51
N LEU A 169 6.07 7.64 -7.44
CA LEU A 169 6.97 6.48 -7.39
C LEU A 169 8.44 6.87 -7.44
N ASN A 170 8.80 7.85 -8.27
CA ASN A 170 10.19 8.33 -8.37
C ASN A 170 10.66 8.99 -7.07
N SER A 171 9.84 9.85 -6.45
CA SER A 171 10.17 10.47 -5.17
C SER A 171 10.25 9.42 -4.06
N PHE A 172 9.30 8.49 -4.02
CA PHE A 172 9.28 7.41 -3.03
C PHE A 172 10.52 6.51 -3.13
N ARG A 173 10.92 6.11 -4.35
CA ARG A 173 12.14 5.33 -4.61
C ARG A 173 13.41 6.03 -4.11
N LYS A 174 13.51 7.34 -4.28
CA LYS A 174 14.67 8.13 -3.81
C LYS A 174 14.69 8.29 -2.29
N CYS A 175 13.52 8.29 -1.66
CA CYS A 175 13.37 8.46 -0.21
C CYS A 175 13.77 7.21 0.58
N LEU A 176 13.37 6.01 0.14
CA LEU A 176 13.58 4.78 0.92
C LEU A 176 15.03 4.53 1.39
N PRO A 177 16.09 4.69 0.57
CA PRO A 177 17.45 4.39 0.98
C PRO A 177 18.02 5.33 2.05
N ILE A 178 17.45 6.53 2.21
CA ILE A 178 17.94 7.55 3.14
C ILE A 178 17.19 7.56 4.48
N LEU A 179 16.19 6.70 4.64
CA LEU A 179 15.45 6.56 5.89
C LEU A 179 16.32 5.98 7.00
N LYS A 180 16.28 6.59 8.19
CA LYS A 180 17.03 6.14 9.36
C LYS A 180 16.07 5.76 10.47
N PHE A 181 16.10 4.49 10.88
CA PHE A 181 15.24 3.98 11.95
C PHE A 181 15.94 4.02 13.31
N ASN A 182 15.24 4.50 14.33
CA ASN A 182 15.69 4.45 15.72
C ASN A 182 15.39 3.08 16.32
N LYS A 183 16.26 2.11 16.01
CA LYS A 183 16.11 0.72 16.49
C LYS A 183 15.95 0.61 18.01
N LYS A 184 16.61 1.50 18.76
CA LYS A 184 16.53 1.54 20.23
C LYS A 184 15.11 1.88 20.69
N ASN A 185 14.50 2.93 20.15
CA ASN A 185 13.11 3.29 20.50
C ASN A 185 12.12 2.23 20.04
N MET A 186 12.29 1.68 18.84
CA MET A 186 11.42 0.62 18.34
C MET A 186 11.45 -0.60 19.28
N TYR A 187 12.64 -1.01 19.72
CA TYR A 187 12.82 -2.10 20.69
C TYR A 187 12.14 -1.79 22.03
N PHE A 188 12.40 -0.62 22.63
CA PHE A 188 11.76 -0.27 23.90
C PHE A 188 10.24 -0.15 23.81
N SER A 189 9.71 0.35 22.69
CA SER A 189 8.26 0.38 22.47
C SER A 189 7.68 -1.01 22.27
N ALA A 190 8.40 -1.94 21.65
CA ALA A 190 7.99 -3.33 21.55
C ALA A 190 7.90 -4.02 22.92
N LEU A 191 8.71 -3.61 23.90
CA LEU A 191 8.67 -4.13 25.28
C LEU A 191 7.53 -3.56 26.15
N LYS A 192 6.78 -2.58 25.65
CA LYS A 192 5.66 -1.97 26.40
C LYS A 192 4.37 -2.77 26.24
N ASN A 193 3.40 -2.47 27.11
CA ASN A 193 2.02 -2.96 27.03
C ASN A 193 1.90 -4.49 27.00
N TYR A 194 2.81 -5.21 27.67
CA TYR A 194 2.72 -6.66 27.83
C TYR A 194 2.60 -7.41 26.50
N SER A 195 3.25 -6.90 25.44
CA SER A 195 3.19 -7.42 24.07
C SER A 195 3.52 -8.92 23.94
N THR A 196 4.35 -9.45 24.86
CA THR A 196 4.77 -10.85 24.91
C THR A 196 3.86 -11.75 25.76
N ALA A 197 2.71 -11.24 26.20
CA ALA A 197 1.70 -12.03 26.88
C ALA A 197 1.23 -13.23 26.05
N THR A 198 1.12 -13.07 24.73
CA THR A 198 0.74 -14.18 23.86
C THR A 198 1.79 -15.28 23.84
N ASP A 199 3.07 -14.93 23.77
CA ASP A 199 4.18 -15.90 23.85
C ASP A 199 4.17 -16.65 25.19
N MET A 200 3.84 -15.94 26.28
CA MET A 200 3.67 -16.54 27.61
C MET A 200 2.51 -17.54 27.67
N ALA A 201 1.40 -17.27 26.97
CA ALA A 201 0.27 -18.18 26.89
C ALA A 201 0.63 -19.41 26.05
N ASP A 202 1.30 -19.21 24.92
CA ASP A 202 1.78 -20.29 24.05
C ASP A 202 2.80 -21.19 24.75
N TYR A 203 3.65 -20.63 25.62
CA TYR A 203 4.54 -21.40 26.49
C TYR A 203 3.75 -22.38 27.38
N LEU A 204 2.68 -21.94 28.02
CA LEU A 204 1.84 -22.81 28.86
C LEU A 204 1.10 -23.86 28.03
N VAL A 205 0.66 -23.50 26.82
CA VAL A 205 0.04 -24.44 25.89
C VAL A 205 1.00 -25.54 25.46
N LYS A 206 2.26 -25.19 25.15
CA LYS A 206 3.33 -26.17 24.87
C LYS A 206 3.58 -27.11 26.06
N LYS A 207 3.25 -26.70 27.28
CA LYS A 207 3.32 -27.53 28.50
C LYS A 207 2.03 -28.30 28.84
N GLY A 208 1.05 -28.31 27.93
CA GLY A 208 -0.16 -29.12 28.06
C GLY A 208 -1.37 -28.40 28.68
N VAL A 209 -1.27 -27.09 28.92
CA VAL A 209 -2.42 -26.29 29.40
C VAL A 209 -3.34 -25.96 28.22
N LEU A 210 -4.66 -26.02 28.40
CA LEU A 210 -5.60 -25.57 27.37
C LEU A 210 -5.44 -24.06 27.14
N PHE A 211 -5.46 -23.59 25.89
CA PHE A 211 -5.24 -22.17 25.57
C PHE A 211 -6.15 -21.22 26.36
N ARG A 212 -7.41 -21.59 26.58
CA ARG A 212 -8.36 -20.80 27.40
C ARG A 212 -7.89 -20.62 28.84
N GLU A 213 -7.31 -21.65 29.43
CA GLU A 213 -6.77 -21.62 30.79
C GLU A 213 -5.45 -20.86 30.83
N ALA A 214 -4.55 -21.10 29.87
CA ALA A 214 -3.31 -20.36 29.71
C ALA A 214 -3.55 -18.85 29.58
N HIS A 215 -4.52 -18.44 28.75
CA HIS A 215 -4.93 -17.05 28.61
C HIS A 215 -5.43 -16.44 29.92
N LYS A 216 -6.20 -17.20 30.73
CA LYS A 216 -6.66 -16.74 32.06
C LYS A 216 -5.50 -16.58 33.04
N ILE A 217 -4.56 -17.53 33.06
CA ILE A 217 -3.35 -17.50 33.90
C ILE A 217 -2.52 -16.26 33.56
N VAL A 218 -2.23 -16.05 32.27
CA VAL A 218 -1.45 -14.91 31.79
C VAL A 218 -2.17 -13.59 32.06
N GLY A 219 -3.49 -13.52 31.85
CA GLY A 219 -4.28 -12.32 32.17
C GLY A 219 -4.16 -11.92 33.65
N ASN A 220 -4.16 -12.90 34.57
CA ASN A 220 -3.92 -12.64 35.98
C ASN A 220 -2.49 -12.17 36.28
N CYS A 221 -1.48 -12.71 35.56
CA CYS A 221 -0.10 -12.25 35.65
C CYS A 221 0.02 -10.78 35.23
N ILE A 222 -0.60 -10.40 34.11
CA ILE A 222 -0.60 -9.02 33.61
C ILE A 222 -1.26 -8.08 34.61
N GLN A 223 -2.44 -8.42 35.14
CA GLN A 223 -3.10 -7.60 36.16
C GLN A 223 -2.24 -7.42 37.42
N TYR A 224 -1.50 -8.45 37.81
CA TYR A 224 -0.55 -8.35 38.91
C TYR A 224 0.61 -7.41 38.56
N CYS A 225 1.21 -7.57 37.37
CA CYS A 225 2.26 -6.69 36.89
C CYS A 225 1.81 -5.22 36.81
N GLU A 226 0.62 -4.95 36.29
CA GLU A 226 0.03 -3.59 36.20
C GLU A 226 -0.14 -2.97 37.58
N LYS A 227 -0.74 -3.71 38.53
CA LYS A 227 -0.94 -3.23 39.91
C LYS A 227 0.36 -2.90 40.63
N ASN A 228 1.45 -3.57 40.28
CA ASN A 228 2.75 -3.38 40.91
C ASN A 228 3.73 -2.54 40.08
N ASN A 229 3.29 -1.98 38.93
CA ASN A 229 4.16 -1.28 37.97
C ASN A 229 5.40 -2.09 37.55
N ILE A 230 5.23 -3.40 37.38
CA ILE A 230 6.27 -4.33 36.93
C ILE A 230 6.07 -4.62 35.44
N ASN A 231 7.14 -4.60 34.65
CA ASN A 231 7.10 -5.10 33.27
C ASN A 231 7.06 -6.64 33.28
N LEU A 232 6.34 -7.29 32.35
CA LEU A 232 6.29 -8.75 32.24
C LEU A 232 7.67 -9.41 32.21
N PHE A 233 8.66 -8.74 31.62
CA PHE A 233 10.04 -9.22 31.57
C PHE A 233 10.77 -9.20 32.92
N ASN A 234 10.30 -8.38 33.86
CA ASN A 234 10.94 -8.14 35.15
C ASN A 234 10.26 -8.92 36.29
N ILE A 235 9.16 -9.64 36.03
CA ILE A 235 8.51 -10.48 37.04
C ILE A 235 9.42 -11.66 37.40
N SER A 236 9.57 -11.95 38.69
CA SER A 236 10.42 -13.05 39.13
C SER A 236 9.77 -14.40 38.85
N LEU A 237 10.58 -15.45 38.66
CA LEU A 237 10.06 -16.82 38.52
C LEU A 237 9.22 -17.25 39.73
N ASN A 238 9.57 -16.80 40.93
CA ASN A 238 8.83 -17.12 42.15
C ASN A 238 7.43 -16.48 42.14
N GLU A 239 7.29 -15.26 41.61
CA GLU A 239 5.98 -14.61 41.43
C GLU A 239 5.17 -15.31 40.33
N LEU A 240 5.80 -15.68 39.22
CA LEU A 240 5.15 -16.45 38.15
C LEU A 240 4.58 -17.77 38.65
N LYS A 241 5.34 -18.49 39.48
CA LYS A 241 4.90 -19.76 40.07
C LYS A 241 3.66 -19.65 40.96
N ARG A 242 3.30 -18.44 41.42
CA ARG A 242 2.02 -18.22 42.13
C ARG A 242 0.81 -18.37 41.22
N PHE A 243 0.98 -18.19 39.91
CA PHE A 243 -0.08 -18.32 38.91
C PHE A 243 -0.11 -19.69 38.24
N SER A 244 1.06 -20.32 38.05
CA SER A 244 1.16 -21.70 37.55
C SER A 244 2.51 -22.33 37.90
N ASN A 245 2.49 -23.55 38.43
CA ASN A 245 3.69 -24.32 38.74
C ASN A 245 4.51 -24.73 37.50
N LEU A 246 3.94 -24.60 36.30
CA LEU A 246 4.57 -24.96 35.03
C LEU A 246 5.57 -23.91 34.52
N PHE A 247 5.61 -22.72 35.13
CA PHE A 247 6.64 -21.72 34.83
C PHE A 247 8.00 -22.18 35.34
N GLU A 248 8.98 -22.18 34.43
CA GLU A 248 10.37 -22.53 34.67
C GLU A 248 11.28 -21.41 34.17
N LYS A 249 12.58 -21.47 34.48
CA LYS A 249 13.54 -20.42 34.11
C LYS A 249 13.60 -20.15 32.60
N ASN A 250 13.25 -21.12 31.77
CA ASN A 250 13.30 -20.99 30.31
C ASN A 250 12.23 -20.05 29.74
N ILE A 251 11.19 -19.70 30.49
CA ILE A 251 10.17 -18.74 30.04
C ILE A 251 10.78 -17.41 29.58
N PHE A 252 11.85 -16.95 30.23
CA PHE A 252 12.48 -15.67 29.89
C PHE A 252 13.22 -15.70 28.55
N TYR A 253 13.58 -16.89 28.03
CA TYR A 253 14.11 -17.05 26.68
C TYR A 253 13.00 -17.02 25.63
N ASP A 254 11.81 -17.52 25.96
CA ASP A 254 10.66 -17.51 25.05
C ASP A 254 9.97 -16.14 24.98
N LEU A 255 10.21 -15.27 25.98
CA LEU A 255 9.71 -13.90 25.99
C LEU A 255 10.65 -12.90 25.30
N SER A 256 11.95 -13.20 25.17
CA SER A 256 13.00 -12.27 24.66
C SER A 256 13.08 -12.21 23.13
#